data_AF-A0A6M3IX05-F1
#
_entry.id   AF-A0A6M3IX05-F1
#
_cell.length_a   1.000
_cell.length_b   1.000
_cell.length_c   1.000
_cell.angle_alpha   90.00
_cell.angle_beta   90.00
_cell.angle_gamma   90.00
#
_symmetry.space_group_name_H-M   'P 1'
#
loop_
_entity.id
_entity.type
_entity.pdbx_description
1 polymer ?
#
loop_
_entity_poly.entity_id
_entity_poly.type
_entity_poly.pdbx_seq_one_letter_code
_entity_poly.pdbx_strand_id
1 'polypeptide(L)' 'MKSSDNNRGREGVRAIINYDEDRVQILFDAKPDTDTIADLKGSGWHWSRFNGAWQRKHTTSAVWAAKRILGNIKPEGV' A
#
# COMPACT_ATOMS: atom_id res chain seq x y z
N MET A 1 -11.08 1.88 -28.88
CA MET A 1 -11.77 0.84 -28.07
C MET A 1 -11.00 0.67 -26.78
N LYS A 2 -11.41 1.33 -25.70
CA LYS A 2 -12.13 0.76 -24.53
C LYS A 2 -11.45 -0.47 -23.93
N SER A 3 -10.61 -0.25 -22.93
CA SER A 3 -10.62 -1.09 -21.72
C SER A 3 -10.78 -0.17 -20.53
N SER A 4 -11.88 -0.39 -19.84
CA SER A 4 -12.42 0.43 -18.76
C SER A 4 -11.79 0.01 -17.44
N ASP A 5 -10.73 0.68 -16.96
CA ASP A 5 -10.21 0.42 -15.62
C ASP A 5 -10.82 1.37 -14.61
N ASN A 6 -12.00 0.98 -14.14
CA ASN A 6 -12.76 1.66 -13.10
C ASN A 6 -12.14 1.34 -11.72
N ASN A 7 -10.93 1.84 -11.46
CA ASN A 7 -10.31 1.78 -10.13
C ASN A 7 -9.40 2.99 -9.89
N ARG A 8 -10.01 4.15 -9.67
CA ARG A 8 -9.29 5.37 -9.25
C ARG A 8 -8.92 5.28 -7.77
N GLY A 9 -8.09 4.31 -7.40
CA GLY A 9 -7.20 4.47 -6.24
C GLY A 9 -6.31 5.69 -6.49
N ARG A 10 -5.75 6.32 -5.44
CA ARG A 10 -4.85 7.48 -5.62
C ARG A 10 -3.84 7.17 -6.73
N GLU A 11 -3.82 7.96 -7.80
CA GLU A 11 -2.93 7.79 -8.95
C GLU A 11 -1.49 7.56 -8.44
N GLY A 12 -0.87 6.46 -8.86
CA GLY A 12 0.49 6.10 -8.47
C GLY A 12 0.68 5.50 -7.08
N VAL A 13 -0.36 4.94 -6.46
CA VAL A 13 -0.24 4.13 -5.22
C VAL A 13 -0.84 2.75 -5.39
N ARG A 14 -0.09 1.72 -5.02
CA ARG A 14 -0.53 0.31 -5.08
C ARG A 14 -0.28 -0.42 -3.77
N ALA A 15 -1.22 -1.28 -3.40
CA ALA A 15 -1.08 -2.17 -2.25
C ALA A 15 -0.96 -3.61 -2.75
N ILE A 16 0.02 -4.34 -2.21
CA ILE A 16 0.36 -5.70 -2.59
C ILE A 16 0.36 -6.58 -1.34
N ILE A 17 -0.26 -7.75 -1.41
CA ILE A 17 -0.07 -8.82 -0.42
C ILE A 17 0.97 -9.76 -0.99
N ASN A 18 2.15 -9.75 -0.40
CA ASN A 18 3.23 -10.67 -0.72
C ASN A 18 3.08 -11.88 0.21
N TYR A 19 2.61 -12.99 -0.35
CA TYR A 19 2.35 -14.21 0.44
C TYR A 19 3.63 -14.93 0.84
N ASP A 20 4.68 -14.85 0.02
CA ASP A 20 5.98 -15.47 0.30
C ASP A 20 6.68 -14.84 1.50
N GLU A 21 6.58 -13.52 1.66
CA GLU A 21 7.17 -12.80 2.80
C GLU A 21 6.23 -12.64 4.00
N ASP A 22 4.96 -13.06 3.88
CA ASP A 22 3.90 -12.78 4.86
C ASP A 22 3.78 -11.26 5.13
N ARG A 23 3.74 -10.44 4.07
CA ARG A 23 3.72 -8.98 4.15
C ARG A 23 2.59 -8.34 3.35
N VAL A 24 2.06 -7.25 3.89
CA VAL A 24 1.39 -6.24 3.05
C VAL A 24 2.42 -5.17 2.73
N GLN A 25 2.48 -4.76 1.47
CA GLN A 25 3.41 -3.80 0.91
C GLN A 25 2.62 -2.68 0.22
N ILE A 26 3.05 -1.44 0.41
CA ILE A 26 2.50 -0.26 -0.22
C ILE A 26 3.61 0.38 -1.04
N LEU A 27 3.36 0.47 -2.34
CA LEU A 27 4.26 1.05 -3.32
C LEU A 27 3.72 2.40 -3.75
N PHE A 28 4.62 3.37 -3.85
CA PHE A 28 4.32 4.70 -4.38
C PHE A 28 5.21 4.93 -5.60
N ASP A 29 4.64 5.41 -6.69
CA ASP A 29 5.37 5.75 -7.91
C ASP A 29 6.27 6.97 -7.72
N ALA A 30 5.88 7.87 -6.80
CA ALA A 30 6.65 9.03 -6.37
C ALA A 30 6.72 9.10 -4.84
N LYS A 31 7.65 9.89 -4.30
CA LYS A 31 7.76 10.07 -2.85
C LYS A 31 6.43 10.61 -2.29
N PRO A 32 5.79 9.92 -1.32
CA PRO A 32 4.57 10.44 -0.69
C PRO A 32 4.85 11.74 0.07
N ASP A 33 3.81 12.54 0.24
CA ASP A 33 3.86 13.76 1.04
C ASP A 33 4.11 13.45 2.53
N THR A 34 4.51 14.47 3.29
CA THR A 34 4.91 14.34 4.69
C THR A 34 3.78 13.81 5.58
N ASP A 35 2.53 14.18 5.30
CA ASP A 35 1.37 13.77 6.10
C ASP A 35 1.07 12.28 5.86
N THR A 36 1.10 11.85 4.60
CA THR A 36 0.99 10.42 4.24
C THR A 36 2.10 9.60 4.90
N ILE A 37 3.34 10.11 4.93
CA ILE A 37 4.46 9.43 5.63
C ILE A 37 4.20 9.35 7.14
N ALA A 38 3.68 10.42 7.75
CA ALA A 38 3.36 10.44 9.18
C ALA A 38 2.25 9.43 9.51
N ASP A 39 1.21 9.35 8.69
CA ASP A 39 0.11 8.39 8.83
C ASP A 39 0.59 6.94 8.71
N LEU A 40 1.49 6.66 7.75
CA LEU A 40 2.10 5.34 7.58
C LEU A 40 2.89 4.94 8.84
N LYS A 41 3.77 5.82 9.32
CA LYS A 41 4.55 5.59 10.54
C LYS A 41 3.66 5.40 11.76
N GLY A 42 2.67 6.28 11.95
CA GLY A 42 1.72 6.21 13.06
C GLY A 42 0.84 4.96 13.02
N SER A 43 0.63 4.39 11.83
CA SER A 43 -0.11 3.14 11.64
C SER A 43 0.78 1.89 11.62
N GLY A 44 2.05 1.99 11.99
CA GLY A 44 2.97 0.85 12.14
C GLY A 44 3.51 0.29 10.82
N TRP A 45 3.59 1.10 9.78
CA TRP A 45 4.27 0.74 8.53
C TRP A 45 5.76 1.09 8.60
N HIS A 46 6.60 0.23 8.04
CA HIS A 46 8.04 0.41 8.00
C HIS A 46 8.54 0.48 6.55
N TRP A 47 9.37 1.47 6.24
CA TRP A 47 10.02 1.56 4.94
C TRP A 47 11.06 0.45 4.76
N SER A 48 10.96 -0.28 3.66
CA SER A 48 11.96 -1.26 3.23
C SER A 48 12.74 -0.73 2.05
N ARG A 49 14.02 -0.44 2.27
CA ARG A 49 14.94 -0.06 1.18
C ARG A 49 15.15 -1.16 0.14
N PHE A 50 15.03 -2.43 0.56
CA PHE A 50 15.23 -3.58 -0.33
C PHE A 50 14.02 -3.80 -1.23
N ASN A 51 12.81 -3.74 -0.64
CA ASN A 51 11.56 -3.93 -1.39
C ASN A 51 11.07 -2.63 -2.05
N GLY A 52 11.69 -1.48 -1.75
CA GLY A 52 11.23 -0.18 -2.24
C GLY A 52 9.79 0.15 -1.82
N ALA A 53 9.34 -0.38 -0.68
CA ALA A 53 7.95 -0.35 -0.27
C ALA A 53 7.80 -0.08 1.23
N TRP A 54 6.68 0.54 1.60
CA TRP A 54 6.21 0.56 2.98
C TRP A 54 5.57 -0.77 3.30
N GLN A 55 6.07 -1.50 4.28
CA GLN A 55 5.59 -2.84 4.58
C GLN A 55 5.36 -3.10 6.06
N ARG A 56 4.48 -4.06 6.32
CA ARG A 56 4.26 -4.66 7.65
C ARG A 56 3.75 -6.10 7.52
N LYS A 57 3.74 -6.84 8.63
CA LYS A 57 3.24 -8.22 8.67
C LYS A 57 1.81 -8.33 8.12
N HIS A 58 1.58 -9.34 7.29
CA HIS A 58 0.26 -9.62 6.75
C HIS A 58 -0.70 -10.07 7.85
N THR A 59 -1.61 -9.16 8.16
CA THR A 59 -2.66 -9.35 9.16
C THR A 59 -3.91 -8.65 8.65
N THR A 60 -5.07 -9.06 9.13
CA THR A 60 -6.34 -8.38 8.83
C THR A 60 -6.25 -6.88 9.15
N SER A 61 -5.60 -6.52 10.27
CA SER A 61 -5.36 -5.12 10.66
C SER A 61 -4.51 -4.36 9.64
N ALA A 62 -3.47 -4.98 9.07
CA ALA A 62 -2.65 -4.35 8.03
C ALA A 62 -3.46 -4.03 6.76
N VAL A 63 -4.32 -4.96 6.33
CA VAL A 63 -5.20 -4.76 5.18
C VAL A 63 -6.18 -3.61 5.43
N TRP A 64 -6.80 -3.55 6.61
CA TRP A 64 -7.67 -2.44 6.98
C TRP A 64 -6.93 -1.10 7.11
N ALA A 65 -5.72 -1.10 7.68
CA ALA A 65 -4.89 0.08 7.79
C ALA A 65 -4.51 0.63 6.40
N ALA A 66 -4.13 -0.25 5.46
CA ALA A 66 -3.84 0.14 4.08
C ALA A 66 -5.07 0.79 3.43
N LYS A 67 -6.26 0.18 3.54
CA LYS A 67 -7.51 0.76 3.03
C LYS A 67 -7.83 2.11 3.66
N ARG A 68 -7.61 2.28 4.96
CA ARG A 68 -7.87 3.55 5.65
C ARG A 68 -6.96 4.67 5.18
N ILE A 69 -5.65 4.41 5.07
CA ILE A 69 -4.65 5.43 4.71
C ILE A 69 -4.75 5.76 3.22
N LEU A 70 -4.97 4.75 2.38
CA LEU A 70 -4.88 4.89 0.93
C LEU A 70 -6.25 5.07 0.25
N GLY A 71 -7.35 4.79 0.93
CA GLY A 71 -8.72 4.84 0.39
C GLY A 71 -9.13 3.54 -0.30
N ASN A 72 -9.91 3.66 -1.39
CA ASN A 72 -10.44 2.53 -2.18
C ASN A 72 -9.35 1.79 -2.97
N ILE A 73 -8.32 1.29 -2.31
CA ILE A 73 -7.29 0.45 -2.92
C ILE A 73 -7.62 -1.01 -2.60
N LYS A 74 -7.67 -1.83 -3.63
CA LYS A 74 -7.77 -3.28 -3.51
C LYS A 74 -6.35 -3.83 -3.48
N PRO A 75 -5.95 -4.56 -2.42
CA PRO A 75 -4.66 -5.20 -2.41
C PRO A 75 -4.61 -6.27 -3.52
N GLU A 76 -3.58 -6.24 -4.34
CA GLU A 76 -3.29 -7.30 -5.32
C GLU A 76 -2.46 -8.40 -4.63
N GLY A 77 -2.78 -9.66 -4.90
CA GLY A 77 -1.99 -10.79 -4.41
C GLY A 77 -0.85 -11.09 -5.38
N VAL A 78 0.39 -11.15 -4.88
CA VAL A 78 1.57 -11.59 -5.63
C VAL A 78 2.35 -12.66 -4.89
#